data_AF-A0A9Q7UI56-F1
#
_entry.id   AF-A0A9Q7UI56-F1
#
_cell.length_a   1.000
_cell.length_b   1.000
_cell.length_c   1.000
_cell.angle_alpha   90.00
_cell.angle_beta   90.00
_cell.angle_gamma   90.00
#
_symmetry.space_group_name_H-M   'P 1'
#
loop_
_entity.id
_entity.type
_entity.pdbx_description
1 polymer ?
#
loop_
_entity_poly.entity_id
_entity_poly.type
_entity_poly.pdbx_seq_one_letter_code
_entity_poly.pdbx_strand_id
1 'polypeptide(L)'
;MASVRPKSRQLRRSLLATAALLILSITGGAAWETKAEALKQAVELVHDPNVYGVSTLSTQYPSDHPVTDLAGHVITGPEYFAPCDGETGSLLYLGLTVSQTWRNVLNSDSKNGTVSIASNANPAVVDLRHRSHKDSRYWKDSRPSWRRGMPSKSRITLFGHFDILNVTQHPEQAEKASRCYLHHHLDASHWAPNSTESPHIPFWATLNVDKVYWVGGFGDEHYIGWFSSDEWKNASREHHFLPATAPKVQPDGASLLNVASMSHRELPSQRSLELHQVMQDERDSANPILAFQ
;
A
#
# COMPACT_ATOMS: atom_id res chain seq x y z
N MET A 1 34.60 -67.46 -2.66
CA MET A 1 34.97 -66.41 -3.63
C MET A 1 34.04 -65.21 -3.43
N ALA A 2 34.52 -64.16 -2.75
CA ALA A 2 33.73 -62.95 -2.51
C ALA A 2 33.91 -61.97 -3.67
N SER A 3 32.81 -61.60 -4.33
CA SER A 3 32.79 -60.68 -5.47
C SER A 3 32.94 -59.23 -4.99
N VAL A 4 34.12 -58.64 -5.22
CA VAL A 4 34.39 -57.22 -4.96
C VAL A 4 33.76 -56.40 -6.10
N ARG A 5 32.60 -55.78 -5.86
CA ARG A 5 32.04 -54.78 -6.76
C ARG A 5 32.89 -53.49 -6.71
N PRO A 6 33.14 -52.81 -7.85
CA PRO A 6 34.04 -51.66 -7.88
C PRO A 6 33.36 -50.42 -7.29
N LYS A 7 33.81 -49.99 -6.11
CA LYS A 7 33.38 -48.77 -5.40
C LYS A 7 33.49 -47.49 -6.24
N SER A 8 34.30 -47.49 -7.31
CA SER A 8 34.56 -46.31 -8.16
C SER A 8 33.38 -45.87 -9.02
N ARG A 9 32.51 -46.79 -9.45
CA ARG A 9 31.33 -46.47 -10.28
C ARG A 9 30.19 -45.83 -9.48
N GLN A 10 30.02 -46.22 -8.23
CA GLN A 10 29.02 -45.60 -7.34
C GLN A 10 29.45 -44.18 -6.95
N LEU A 11 30.72 -43.97 -6.62
CA LEU A 11 31.22 -42.64 -6.24
C LEU A 11 31.07 -41.61 -7.38
N ARG A 12 31.36 -42.00 -8.63
CA ARG A 12 31.17 -41.14 -9.81
C ARG A 12 29.70 -40.81 -10.08
N ARG A 13 28.79 -41.75 -9.86
CA ARG A 13 27.34 -41.52 -10.01
C ARG A 13 26.80 -40.59 -8.93
N SER A 14 27.28 -40.72 -7.69
CA SER A 14 26.92 -39.82 -6.59
C SER A 14 27.44 -38.40 -6.80
N LEU A 15 28.70 -38.25 -7.26
CA LEU A 15 29.28 -36.94 -7.56
C LEU A 15 28.57 -36.21 -8.71
N LEU A 16 28.16 -36.93 -9.75
CA LEU A 16 27.36 -36.37 -10.85
C LEU A 16 25.95 -36.00 -10.41
N ALA A 17 25.32 -36.79 -9.54
CA ALA A 17 24.00 -36.47 -8.98
C ALA A 17 24.04 -35.24 -8.06
N THR A 18 25.08 -35.10 -7.22
CA THR A 18 25.26 -33.90 -6.39
C THR A 18 25.60 -32.66 -7.21
N ALA A 19 26.39 -32.79 -8.28
CA ALA A 19 26.66 -31.68 -9.20
C ALA A 19 25.40 -31.25 -9.96
N ALA A 20 24.55 -32.19 -10.38
CA ALA A 20 23.27 -31.88 -11.02
C ALA A 20 22.30 -31.16 -10.05
N LEU A 21 22.23 -31.60 -8.78
CA LEU A 21 21.42 -30.94 -7.74
C LEU A 21 21.94 -29.54 -7.37
N LEU A 22 23.26 -29.32 -7.37
CA LEU A 22 23.87 -28.00 -7.18
C LEU A 22 23.66 -27.06 -8.38
N ILE A 23 23.64 -27.58 -9.61
CA ILE A 23 23.35 -26.77 -10.81
C ILE A 23 21.85 -26.42 -10.90
N LEU A 24 20.96 -27.32 -10.47
CA LEU A 24 19.51 -27.08 -10.38
C LEU A 24 19.12 -26.10 -9.26
N SER A 25 19.97 -25.89 -8.25
CA SER A 25 19.73 -24.89 -7.19
C SER A 25 20.28 -23.50 -7.52
N ILE A 26 20.98 -23.33 -8.65
CA ILE A 26 21.49 -22.04 -9.12
C ILE A 26 20.63 -21.45 -10.26
N THR A 27 19.68 -22.21 -10.80
CA THR A 27 18.63 -21.63 -11.66
C THR A 27 17.49 -21.06 -10.82
N GLY A 28 17.81 -20.16 -9.88
CA GLY A 28 16.86 -19.13 -9.52
C GLY A 28 16.69 -18.30 -10.78
N GLY A 29 15.52 -18.38 -11.43
CA GLY A 29 15.23 -17.58 -12.61
C GLY A 29 15.60 -16.14 -12.30
N ALA A 30 16.58 -15.60 -13.03
CA ALA A 30 16.91 -14.20 -12.89
C ALA A 30 15.64 -13.42 -13.25
N ALA A 31 15.11 -12.65 -12.29
CA ALA A 31 14.08 -11.67 -12.57
C ALA A 31 14.50 -10.84 -13.79
N TRP A 32 13.54 -10.49 -14.65
CA TRP A 32 13.84 -9.66 -15.82
C TRP A 32 14.34 -8.28 -15.38
N GLU A 33 13.75 -7.72 -14.32
CA GLU A 33 14.15 -6.43 -13.79
C GLU A 33 15.39 -6.51 -12.90
N THR A 34 16.27 -5.51 -13.05
CA THR A 34 17.37 -5.28 -12.12
C THR A 34 16.85 -4.79 -10.77
N LYS A 35 17.66 -4.94 -9.71
CA LYS A 35 17.35 -4.40 -8.38
C LYS A 35 17.07 -2.89 -8.41
N ALA A 36 17.80 -2.14 -9.23
CA ALA A 36 17.63 -0.69 -9.36
C ALA A 36 16.30 -0.32 -10.05
N GLU A 37 15.91 -1.04 -11.10
CA GLU A 37 14.61 -0.86 -11.75
C GLU A 37 13.46 -1.20 -10.81
N ALA A 38 13.58 -2.29 -10.05
CA ALA A 38 12.59 -2.69 -9.06
C ALA A 38 12.44 -1.64 -7.95
N LEU A 39 13.55 -1.07 -7.49
CA LEU A 39 13.54 0.00 -6.48
C LEU A 39 12.84 1.27 -7.01
N LYS A 40 13.10 1.65 -8.27
CA LYS A 40 12.39 2.77 -8.91
C LYS A 40 10.88 2.51 -8.97
N GLN A 41 10.48 1.30 -9.38
CA GLN A 41 9.08 0.91 -9.40
C GLN A 41 8.43 0.89 -8.02
N ALA A 42 9.20 0.58 -6.97
CA ALA A 42 8.73 0.61 -5.59
C ALA A 42 8.37 2.04 -5.15
N VAL A 43 9.22 3.02 -5.50
CA VAL A 43 8.92 4.44 -5.27
C VAL A 43 7.73 4.89 -6.12
N GLU A 44 7.66 4.49 -7.39
CA GLU A 44 6.52 4.80 -8.27
C GLU A 44 5.20 4.26 -7.73
N LEU A 45 5.19 3.05 -7.12
CA LEU A 45 3.98 2.47 -6.52
C LEU A 45 3.44 3.33 -5.37
N VAL A 46 4.32 3.87 -4.52
CA VAL A 46 3.93 4.74 -3.40
C VAL A 46 3.29 6.05 -3.88
N HIS A 47 3.63 6.50 -5.09
CA HIS A 47 3.09 7.71 -5.71
C HIS A 47 1.96 7.41 -6.72
N ASP A 48 1.56 6.15 -6.90
CA ASP A 48 0.54 5.77 -7.86
C ASP A 48 -0.84 6.29 -7.41
N PRO A 49 -1.51 7.16 -8.18
CA PRO A 49 -2.83 7.65 -7.82
C PRO A 49 -3.90 6.55 -7.70
N ASN A 50 -3.68 5.37 -8.31
CA ASN A 50 -4.59 4.23 -8.21
C ASN A 50 -4.50 3.48 -6.86
N VAL A 51 -3.52 3.83 -6.02
CA VAL A 51 -3.44 3.38 -4.62
C VAL A 51 -4.31 4.25 -3.72
N TYR A 52 -4.77 5.42 -4.21
CA TYR A 52 -5.60 6.38 -3.48
C TYR A 52 -4.98 6.85 -2.15
N GLY A 53 -3.65 6.78 -2.02
CA GLY A 53 -2.97 7.10 -0.76
C GLY A 53 -3.45 6.25 0.42
N VAL A 54 -3.94 5.02 0.19
CA VAL A 54 -4.34 4.08 1.24
C VAL A 54 -3.25 3.04 1.43
N SER A 55 -2.86 2.84 2.67
CA SER A 55 -1.96 1.77 3.08
C SER A 55 -2.62 0.83 4.06
N THR A 56 -2.00 -0.31 4.30
CA THR A 56 -2.35 -1.22 5.39
C THR A 56 -1.29 -1.10 6.49
N LEU A 57 -1.64 -0.47 7.61
CA LEU A 57 -0.76 -0.29 8.77
C LEU A 57 -0.94 -1.45 9.75
N SER A 58 0.18 -2.07 10.14
CA SER A 58 0.26 -3.11 11.17
C SER A 58 1.06 -2.60 12.37
N THR A 59 0.50 -2.76 13.56
CA THR A 59 1.11 -2.34 14.83
C THR A 59 0.84 -3.37 15.91
N GLN A 60 1.62 -3.34 16.99
CA GLN A 60 1.54 -4.32 18.06
C GLN A 60 0.81 -3.73 19.28
N TYR A 61 -0.07 -4.52 19.89
CA TYR A 61 -0.59 -4.18 21.21
C TYR A 61 0.54 -4.19 22.26
N PRO A 62 0.51 -3.29 23.26
CA PRO A 62 1.44 -3.31 24.37
C PRO A 62 1.50 -4.69 25.06
N SER A 63 2.65 -5.03 25.64
CA SER A 63 2.81 -6.32 26.34
C SER A 63 2.00 -6.41 27.64
N ASP A 64 1.58 -5.27 28.18
CA ASP A 64 0.76 -5.11 29.38
C ASP A 64 -0.70 -4.76 29.04
N HIS A 65 -1.16 -5.05 27.81
CA HIS A 65 -2.52 -4.77 27.37
C HIS A 65 -3.57 -5.43 28.30
N PRO A 66 -4.64 -4.71 28.71
CA PRO A 66 -5.59 -5.19 29.72
C PRO A 66 -6.36 -6.45 29.29
N VAL A 67 -6.62 -6.60 27.99
CA VAL A 67 -7.09 -7.87 27.42
C VAL A 67 -5.86 -8.73 27.16
N THR A 68 -5.55 -9.63 28.10
CA THR A 68 -4.31 -10.41 28.14
C THR A 68 -4.07 -11.24 26.88
N ASP A 69 -5.14 -11.76 26.27
CA ASP A 69 -5.03 -12.59 25.05
C ASP A 69 -4.68 -11.76 23.80
N LEU A 70 -4.77 -10.43 23.86
CA LEU A 70 -4.33 -9.52 22.80
C LEU A 70 -2.94 -8.94 23.06
N ALA A 71 -2.39 -9.06 24.26
CA ALA A 71 -1.09 -8.52 24.60
C ALA A 71 -0.01 -9.06 23.64
N GLY A 72 0.81 -8.15 23.09
CA GLY A 72 1.84 -8.49 22.11
C GLY A 72 1.34 -8.99 20.74
N HIS A 73 0.03 -9.09 20.50
CA HIS A 73 -0.49 -9.43 19.17
C HIS A 73 -0.42 -8.24 18.22
N VAL A 74 -0.45 -8.53 16.93
CA VAL A 74 -0.49 -7.51 15.87
C VAL A 74 -1.93 -7.29 15.45
N ILE A 75 -2.30 -6.02 15.30
CA ILE A 75 -3.50 -5.60 14.58
C ILE A 75 -3.10 -4.90 13.30
N THR A 76 -3.94 -5.03 12.28
CA THR A 76 -3.72 -4.45 10.96
C THR A 76 -4.98 -3.72 10.52
N GLY A 77 -4.84 -2.52 9.96
CA GLY A 77 -5.97 -1.71 9.47
C GLY A 77 -5.57 -0.76 8.34
N PRO A 78 -6.53 -0.33 7.52
CA PRO A 78 -6.27 0.64 6.46
C PRO A 78 -6.05 2.04 7.05
N GLU A 79 -5.05 2.76 6.56
CA GLU A 79 -4.72 4.12 6.99
C GLU A 79 -4.32 4.98 5.79
N TYR A 80 -4.80 6.22 5.75
CA TYR A 80 -4.44 7.18 4.70
C TYR A 80 -3.02 7.74 4.91
N PHE A 81 -2.23 7.76 3.85
CA PHE A 81 -0.89 8.34 3.80
C PHE A 81 -0.75 9.30 2.62
N ALA A 82 0.22 10.22 2.69
CA ALA A 82 0.63 11.08 1.60
C ALA A 82 2.16 11.07 1.46
N PRO A 83 2.72 10.89 0.25
CA PRO A 83 4.16 10.90 0.01
C PRO A 83 4.71 12.34 -0.07
N CYS A 84 4.64 13.05 1.05
CA CYS A 84 4.94 14.49 1.12
C CYS A 84 6.44 14.83 1.20
N ASP A 85 7.29 13.87 1.57
CA ASP A 85 8.73 14.07 1.67
C ASP A 85 9.49 13.27 0.60
N GLY A 86 9.74 13.94 -0.52
CA GLY A 86 10.51 13.38 -1.62
C GLY A 86 12.01 13.21 -1.33
N GLU A 87 12.57 13.84 -0.29
CA GLU A 87 14.01 13.74 -0.02
C GLU A 87 14.40 12.49 0.77
N THR A 88 13.48 12.02 1.61
CA THR A 88 13.66 10.86 2.49
C THR A 88 12.85 9.66 2.05
N GLY A 89 11.75 9.87 1.33
CA GLY A 89 10.75 8.84 1.06
C GLY A 89 9.91 8.49 2.28
N SER A 90 9.89 9.35 3.30
CA SER A 90 9.00 9.22 4.46
C SER A 90 7.56 9.52 4.06
N LEU A 91 6.62 8.89 4.77
CA LEU A 91 5.19 9.01 4.48
C LEU A 91 4.48 9.79 5.59
N LEU A 92 3.70 10.79 5.21
CA LEU A 92 2.87 11.56 6.14
C LEU A 92 1.52 10.88 6.34
N TYR A 93 1.08 10.77 7.58
CA TYR A 93 -0.19 10.19 7.97
C TYR A 93 -1.04 11.19 8.76
N LEU A 94 -2.35 11.07 8.57
CA LEU A 94 -3.37 11.65 9.45
C LEU A 94 -3.80 10.58 10.45
N GLY A 95 -3.27 10.66 11.67
CA GLY A 95 -3.67 9.78 12.75
C GLY A 95 -4.95 10.24 13.43
N LEU A 96 -5.87 9.30 13.70
CA LEU A 96 -7.05 9.54 14.52
C LEU A 96 -7.01 8.62 15.74
N THR A 97 -7.17 9.18 16.94
CA THR A 97 -7.06 8.43 18.21
C THR A 97 -8.14 7.36 18.42
N VAL A 98 -9.21 7.40 17.61
CA VAL A 98 -10.23 6.34 17.58
C VAL A 98 -9.70 5.03 16.99
N SER A 99 -8.68 5.09 16.13
CA SER A 99 -8.09 3.90 15.51
C SER A 99 -7.19 3.15 16.49
N GLN A 100 -7.35 1.84 16.56
CA GLN A 100 -6.52 1.01 17.45
C GLN A 100 -5.06 0.97 17.00
N THR A 101 -4.79 1.01 15.69
CA THR A 101 -3.41 1.03 15.16
C THR A 101 -2.66 2.26 15.68
N TRP A 102 -3.30 3.44 15.67
CA TRP A 102 -2.77 4.69 16.20
C TRP A 102 -2.64 4.70 17.71
N ARG A 103 -3.59 4.12 18.46
CA ARG A 103 -3.44 3.94 19.90
C ARG A 103 -2.19 3.12 20.24
N ASN A 104 -1.91 2.06 19.47
CA ASN A 104 -0.70 1.27 19.67
C ASN A 104 0.58 2.09 19.40
N VAL A 105 0.62 2.89 18.32
CA VAL A 105 1.76 3.77 18.03
C VAL A 105 1.98 4.78 19.16
N LEU A 106 0.93 5.46 19.61
CA LEU A 106 1.03 6.51 20.63
C LEU A 106 1.47 5.97 22.00
N ASN A 107 1.10 4.74 22.34
CA ASN A 107 1.46 4.10 23.62
C ASN A 107 2.74 3.26 23.54
N SER A 108 3.40 3.20 22.38
CA SER A 108 4.67 2.51 22.21
C SER A 108 5.85 3.48 22.34
N ASP A 109 6.87 3.08 23.09
CA ASP A 109 8.13 3.83 23.17
C ASP A 109 8.85 3.87 21.81
N SER A 110 8.87 2.73 21.11
CA SER A 110 9.55 2.61 19.80
C SER A 110 8.76 3.21 18.65
N LYS A 111 7.43 3.31 18.78
CA LYS A 111 6.52 3.82 17.73
C LYS A 111 6.67 3.08 16.41
N ASN A 112 7.08 1.81 16.48
CA ASN A 112 7.30 0.99 15.30
C ASN A 112 5.99 0.70 14.56
N GLY A 113 6.06 0.68 13.24
CA GLY A 113 4.96 0.32 12.36
C GLY A 113 5.45 -0.44 11.13
N THR A 114 4.61 -1.32 10.61
CA THR A 114 4.82 -1.96 9.31
C THR A 114 3.68 -1.58 8.38
N VAL A 115 4.02 -1.02 7.23
CA VAL A 115 3.06 -0.48 6.26
C VAL A 115 3.15 -1.29 4.97
N SER A 116 2.03 -1.81 4.50
CA SER A 116 1.96 -2.46 3.18
C SER A 116 1.12 -1.64 2.22
N ILE A 117 1.64 -1.47 1.01
CA ILE A 117 0.97 -0.80 -0.10
C ILE A 117 0.99 -1.76 -1.29
N ALA A 118 -0.16 -1.95 -1.93
CA ALA A 118 -0.30 -2.83 -3.08
C ALA A 118 -0.93 -2.07 -4.24
N SER A 119 -0.49 -2.38 -5.46
CA SER A 119 -1.17 -1.91 -6.67
C SER A 119 -2.59 -2.48 -6.75
N ASN A 120 -3.43 -1.86 -7.59
CA ASN A 120 -4.83 -2.25 -7.74
C ASN A 120 -4.98 -3.76 -8.02
N ALA A 121 -5.71 -4.43 -7.14
CA ALA A 121 -5.89 -5.88 -7.15
C ALA A 121 -6.84 -6.39 -8.24
N ASN A 122 -7.60 -5.50 -8.89
CA ASN A 122 -8.49 -5.87 -9.98
C ASN A 122 -7.68 -6.40 -11.18
N PRO A 123 -7.87 -7.67 -11.60
CA PRO A 123 -7.13 -8.26 -12.71
C PRO A 123 -7.46 -7.62 -14.08
N ALA A 124 -8.56 -6.86 -14.18
CA ALA A 124 -8.86 -6.07 -15.38
C ALA A 124 -7.97 -4.82 -15.50
N VAL A 125 -7.48 -4.28 -14.38
CA VAL A 125 -6.52 -3.17 -14.39
C VAL A 125 -5.17 -3.72 -14.82
N VAL A 126 -4.62 -3.22 -15.92
CA VAL A 126 -3.36 -3.70 -16.48
C VAL A 126 -2.18 -3.26 -15.62
N ASP A 127 -1.21 -4.16 -15.40
CA ASP A 127 0.11 -3.75 -14.89
C ASP A 127 0.93 -3.16 -16.05
N LEU A 128 1.46 -1.95 -15.88
CA LEU A 128 2.13 -1.21 -16.95
C LEU A 128 3.33 -1.95 -17.54
N ARG A 129 3.98 -2.84 -16.78
CA ARG A 129 5.12 -3.65 -17.22
C ARG A 129 4.70 -4.79 -18.16
N HIS A 130 3.41 -5.13 -18.13
CA HIS A 130 2.81 -6.26 -18.84
C HIS A 130 1.72 -5.87 -19.86
N ARG A 131 1.64 -4.58 -20.18
CA ARG A 131 0.69 -4.04 -21.17
C ARG A 131 1.05 -4.41 -22.60
N SER A 132 0.04 -4.49 -23.47
CA SER A 132 0.23 -4.71 -24.90
C SER A 132 0.98 -3.53 -25.53
N HIS A 133 1.84 -3.83 -26.50
CA HIS A 133 2.55 -2.81 -27.28
C HIS A 133 1.64 -2.08 -28.26
N LYS A 134 0.51 -2.69 -28.65
CA LYS A 134 -0.47 -2.10 -29.58
C LYS A 134 -1.43 -1.15 -28.86
N ASP A 135 -1.86 -1.52 -27.66
CA ASP A 135 -2.80 -0.73 -26.85
C ASP A 135 -2.52 -0.96 -25.36
N SER A 136 -2.09 0.09 -24.67
CA SER A 136 -1.69 0.05 -23.26
C SER A 136 -2.84 -0.26 -22.29
N ARG A 137 -4.09 -0.19 -22.75
CA ARG A 137 -5.28 -0.52 -21.95
C ARG A 137 -5.50 -2.02 -21.80
N TYR A 138 -4.80 -2.84 -22.58
CA TYR A 138 -4.94 -4.29 -22.55
C TYR A 138 -3.64 -4.95 -22.07
N TRP A 139 -3.80 -6.10 -21.43
CA TRP A 139 -2.70 -7.03 -21.20
C TRP A 139 -2.08 -7.47 -22.53
N LYS A 140 -0.78 -7.81 -22.54
CA LYS A 140 -0.17 -8.49 -23.71
C LYS A 140 -1.03 -9.70 -24.12
N ASP A 141 -1.34 -9.83 -25.40
CA ASP A 141 -2.22 -10.89 -25.92
C ASP A 141 -1.75 -12.29 -25.50
N SER A 142 -0.44 -12.51 -25.51
CA SER A 142 0.19 -13.77 -25.10
C SER A 142 0.21 -14.02 -23.59
N ARG A 143 -0.16 -13.04 -22.75
CA ARG A 143 -0.12 -13.19 -21.30
C ARG A 143 -1.29 -14.07 -20.85
N PRO A 144 -1.03 -15.24 -20.24
CA PRO A 144 -2.09 -16.13 -19.81
C PRO A 144 -2.92 -15.49 -18.69
N SER A 145 -4.21 -15.83 -18.61
CA SER A 145 -5.15 -15.21 -17.67
C SER A 145 -4.74 -15.36 -16.20
N TRP A 146 -4.15 -16.48 -15.81
CA TRP A 146 -3.67 -16.73 -14.44
C TRP A 146 -2.48 -15.84 -14.03
N ARG A 147 -1.81 -15.18 -14.98
CA ARG A 147 -0.81 -14.13 -14.72
C ARG A 147 -1.39 -12.72 -14.82
N ARG A 148 -2.71 -12.56 -14.96
CA ARG A 148 -3.38 -11.26 -14.94
C ARG A 148 -3.95 -11.08 -13.53
N GLY A 149 -3.42 -10.13 -12.76
CA GLY A 149 -3.81 -9.90 -11.36
C GLY A 149 -2.63 -9.99 -10.40
N MET A 150 -2.91 -10.30 -9.13
CA MET A 150 -1.93 -10.29 -8.02
C MET A 150 -0.61 -11.02 -8.28
N PRO A 151 -0.55 -12.13 -9.03
CA PRO A 151 0.71 -12.72 -9.51
C PRO A 151 1.67 -11.79 -10.25
N SER A 152 1.22 -10.64 -10.72
CA SER A 152 2.00 -9.76 -11.62
C SER A 152 1.93 -8.30 -11.22
N LYS A 153 1.19 -8.04 -10.15
CA LYS A 153 0.99 -6.76 -9.52
C LYS A 153 2.01 -6.58 -8.41
N SER A 154 2.56 -5.38 -8.35
CA SER A 154 3.53 -5.01 -7.34
C SER A 154 2.89 -4.81 -5.97
N ARG A 155 3.65 -5.15 -4.93
CA ARG A 155 3.41 -4.71 -3.55
C ARG A 155 4.72 -4.37 -2.87
N ILE A 156 4.64 -3.43 -1.96
CA ILE A 156 5.74 -2.98 -1.10
C ILE A 156 5.32 -3.13 0.36
N THR A 157 6.27 -3.48 1.21
CA THR A 157 6.15 -3.42 2.66
C THR A 157 7.28 -2.58 3.22
N LEU A 158 6.93 -1.50 3.89
CA LEU A 158 7.81 -0.56 4.56
C LEU A 158 7.83 -0.88 6.05
N PHE A 159 9.01 -1.01 6.62
CA PHE A 159 9.23 -1.16 8.06
C PHE A 159 9.84 0.14 8.57
N GLY A 160 9.31 0.66 9.67
CA GLY A 160 9.73 1.95 10.16
C GLY A 160 9.23 2.28 11.56
N HIS A 161 9.40 3.54 11.94
CA HIS A 161 8.90 4.12 13.16
C HIS A 161 8.24 5.48 12.88
N PHE A 162 7.32 5.88 13.75
CA PHE A 162 6.57 7.13 13.61
C PHE A 162 7.13 8.26 14.48
N ASP A 163 7.35 9.40 13.85
CA ASP A 163 7.51 10.68 14.54
C ASP A 163 6.17 11.41 14.61
N ILE A 164 5.74 11.77 15.83
CA ILE A 164 4.49 12.51 16.05
C ILE A 164 4.79 13.99 16.08
N LEU A 165 4.11 14.76 15.22
CA LEU A 165 4.35 16.19 15.13
C LEU A 165 3.74 16.93 16.31
N ASN A 166 4.58 17.64 17.07
CA ASN A 166 4.10 18.60 18.06
C ASN A 166 3.66 19.90 17.39
N VAL A 167 2.36 20.00 17.09
CA VAL A 167 1.78 21.15 16.38
C VAL A 167 1.91 22.47 17.14
N THR A 168 1.96 22.42 18.47
CA THR A 168 2.13 23.62 19.33
C THR A 168 3.54 24.17 19.23
N GLN A 169 4.55 23.30 19.16
CA GLN A 169 5.96 23.69 19.04
C GLN A 169 6.37 24.00 17.60
N HIS A 170 5.71 23.37 16.61
CA HIS A 170 6.08 23.47 15.20
C HIS A 170 4.87 23.79 14.29
N PRO A 171 4.21 24.95 14.46
CA PRO A 171 3.01 25.30 13.70
C PRO A 171 3.26 25.42 12.19
N GLU A 172 4.43 25.89 11.76
CA GLU A 172 4.78 25.96 10.33
C GLU A 172 4.90 24.58 9.68
N GLN A 173 5.42 23.60 10.42
CA GLN A 173 5.49 22.22 9.94
C GLN A 173 4.08 21.60 9.87
N ALA A 174 3.21 21.93 10.82
CA ALA A 174 1.82 21.47 10.82
C ALA A 174 1.04 22.02 9.63
N GLU A 175 1.26 23.29 9.27
CA GLU A 175 0.67 23.90 8.08
C GLU A 175 1.20 23.26 6.79
N LYS A 176 2.52 23.02 6.70
CA LYS A 176 3.13 22.31 5.56
C LYS A 176 2.55 20.90 5.41
N ALA A 177 2.43 20.17 6.52
CA ALA A 177 1.84 18.83 6.56
C ALA A 177 0.38 18.87 6.07
N SER A 178 -0.43 19.77 6.63
CA SER A 178 -1.84 19.94 6.24
C SER A 178 -2.00 20.22 4.75
N ARG A 179 -1.30 21.24 4.24
CA ARG A 179 -1.39 21.62 2.82
C ARG A 179 -1.00 20.48 1.89
N CYS A 180 0.08 19.75 2.20
CA CYS A 180 0.48 18.62 1.37
C CYS A 180 -0.52 17.47 1.47
N TYR A 181 -0.93 17.10 2.68
CA TYR A 181 -1.82 15.98 2.90
C TYR A 181 -3.17 16.18 2.20
N LEU A 182 -3.77 17.38 2.34
CA LEU A 182 -5.04 17.72 1.72
C LEU A 182 -4.96 17.86 0.20
N HIS A 183 -3.76 18.05 -0.37
CA HIS A 183 -3.57 17.95 -1.82
C HIS A 183 -3.81 16.53 -2.33
N HIS A 184 -3.44 15.51 -1.54
CA HIS A 184 -3.66 14.11 -1.85
C HIS A 184 -5.05 13.60 -1.42
N HIS A 185 -5.57 14.12 -0.30
CA HIS A 185 -6.80 13.68 0.35
C HIS A 185 -7.73 14.85 0.64
N LEU A 186 -8.42 15.35 -0.39
CA LEU A 186 -9.35 16.48 -0.24
C LEU A 186 -10.53 16.17 0.69
N ASP A 187 -10.96 14.90 0.72
CA ASP A 187 -12.00 14.40 1.62
C ASP A 187 -11.62 14.56 3.09
N ALA A 188 -10.33 14.43 3.42
CA ALA A 188 -9.83 14.55 4.79
C ALA A 188 -9.91 15.97 5.37
N SER A 189 -10.24 16.99 4.57
CA SER A 189 -10.39 18.38 5.05
C SER A 189 -11.41 18.53 6.19
N HIS A 190 -12.40 17.62 6.25
CA HIS A 190 -13.42 17.62 7.29
C HIS A 190 -12.94 17.05 8.64
N TRP A 191 -11.87 16.25 8.69
CA TRP A 191 -11.38 15.64 9.94
C TRP A 191 -9.87 15.80 10.19
N ALA A 192 -9.16 16.52 9.33
CA ALA A 192 -7.78 16.93 9.55
C ALA A 192 -7.65 17.90 10.76
N PRO A 193 -6.44 18.06 11.33
CA PRO A 193 -6.18 19.04 12.38
C PRO A 193 -6.70 20.43 12.02
N ASN A 194 -7.24 21.13 13.02
CA ASN A 194 -7.94 22.41 12.92
C ASN A 194 -9.31 22.39 12.25
N SER A 195 -9.79 21.24 11.74
CA SER A 195 -11.19 21.14 11.31
C SER A 195 -12.13 21.14 12.52
N THR A 196 -13.20 21.93 12.43
CA THR A 196 -14.26 21.98 13.44
C THR A 196 -15.25 20.82 13.34
N GLU A 197 -15.18 20.04 12.26
CA GLU A 197 -16.10 18.94 11.97
C GLU A 197 -15.55 17.57 12.39
N SER A 198 -14.29 17.49 12.84
CA SER A 198 -13.66 16.22 13.20
C SER A 198 -14.33 15.62 14.45
N PRO A 199 -14.89 14.40 14.37
CA PRO A 199 -15.51 13.74 15.52
C PRO A 199 -14.49 13.17 16.53
N HIS A 200 -13.20 13.16 16.15
CA HIS A 200 -12.11 12.57 16.93
C HIS A 200 -10.91 13.52 16.97
N ILE A 201 -9.87 13.17 17.73
CA ILE A 201 -8.67 14.00 17.85
C ILE A 201 -7.67 13.60 16.75
N PRO A 202 -7.44 14.45 15.74
CA PRO A 202 -6.46 14.20 14.70
C PRO A 202 -5.05 14.64 15.12
N PHE A 203 -4.04 13.99 14.55
CA PHE A 203 -2.64 14.39 14.65
C PHE A 203 -1.86 14.03 13.40
N TRP A 204 -0.75 14.71 13.17
CA TRP A 204 0.18 14.39 12.09
C TRP A 204 1.25 13.41 12.58
N ALA A 205 1.49 12.36 11.80
CA ALA A 205 2.55 11.40 12.07
C ALA A 205 3.37 11.13 10.79
N THR A 206 4.69 11.04 10.91
CA THR A 206 5.58 10.74 9.80
C THR A 206 6.18 9.36 9.99
N LEU A 207 5.97 8.45 9.04
CA LEU A 207 6.68 7.17 9.00
C LEU A 207 8.07 7.38 8.42
N ASN A 208 9.10 7.21 9.25
CA ASN A 208 10.48 7.09 8.80
C ASN A 208 10.75 5.64 8.38
N VAL A 209 11.21 5.46 7.15
CA VAL A 209 11.43 4.13 6.56
C VAL A 209 12.81 3.59 6.90
N ASP A 210 12.86 2.52 7.67
CA ASP A 210 14.08 1.85 8.11
C ASP A 210 14.48 0.69 7.17
N LYS A 211 13.49 0.02 6.58
CA LYS A 211 13.71 -1.12 5.68
C LYS A 211 12.54 -1.32 4.73
N VAL A 212 12.82 -1.85 3.54
CA VAL A 212 11.79 -2.10 2.51
C VAL A 212 11.86 -3.54 2.03
N TYR A 213 10.70 -4.17 1.90
CA TYR A 213 10.53 -5.44 1.20
C TYR A 213 9.63 -5.25 -0.02
N TRP A 214 10.07 -5.74 -1.17
CA TRP A 214 9.39 -5.58 -2.44
C TRP A 214 9.01 -6.92 -3.05
N VAL A 215 7.82 -6.96 -3.63
CA VAL A 215 7.33 -8.04 -4.47
C VAL A 215 6.81 -7.42 -5.76
N GLY A 216 7.61 -7.44 -6.83
CA GLY A 216 7.18 -6.92 -8.12
C GLY A 216 6.08 -7.77 -8.80
N GLY A 217 5.97 -9.04 -8.42
CA GLY A 217 5.00 -10.02 -8.90
C GLY A 217 5.57 -11.40 -8.64
N PHE A 218 5.39 -12.37 -9.54
CA PHE A 218 6.08 -13.65 -9.42
C PHE A 218 7.58 -13.49 -9.64
N GLY A 219 8.36 -14.16 -8.78
CA GLY A 219 9.82 -14.05 -8.73
C GLY A 219 10.55 -14.63 -9.95
N ASP A 220 9.82 -15.23 -10.89
CA ASP A 220 10.34 -15.69 -12.17
C ASP A 220 10.33 -14.60 -13.26
N GLU A 221 9.55 -13.53 -13.07
CA GLU A 221 9.50 -12.36 -13.95
C GLU A 221 10.09 -11.12 -13.28
N HIS A 222 9.87 -10.98 -11.97
CA HIS A 222 10.11 -9.74 -11.24
C HIS A 222 11.00 -9.94 -10.02
N TYR A 223 11.66 -8.86 -9.60
CA TYR A 223 12.48 -8.86 -8.41
C TYR A 223 11.59 -9.03 -7.17
N ILE A 224 12.04 -9.89 -6.27
CA ILE A 224 11.51 -10.04 -4.93
C ILE A 224 12.69 -9.93 -3.98
N GLY A 225 12.64 -8.97 -3.06
CA GLY A 225 13.76 -8.80 -2.16
C GLY A 225 13.71 -7.54 -1.32
N TRP A 226 14.85 -7.28 -0.68
CA TRP A 226 15.01 -6.23 0.31
C TRP A 226 15.75 -5.04 -0.28
N PHE A 227 15.31 -3.83 0.11
CA PHE A 227 16.07 -2.60 -0.05
C PHE A 227 16.45 -2.04 1.33
N SER A 228 17.64 -1.45 1.44
CA SER A 228 18.05 -0.72 2.64
C SER A 228 17.35 0.65 2.72
N SER A 229 17.38 1.28 3.90
CA SER A 229 16.91 2.67 4.07
C SER A 229 17.65 3.64 3.14
N ASP A 230 18.97 3.48 2.98
CA ASP A 230 19.77 4.33 2.08
C ASP A 230 19.38 4.16 0.61
N GLU A 231 19.14 2.92 0.16
CA GLU A 231 18.65 2.65 -1.20
C GLU A 231 17.29 3.33 -1.41
N TRP A 232 16.35 3.16 -0.47
CA TRP A 232 15.04 3.79 -0.51
C TRP A 232 15.11 5.31 -0.56
N LYS A 233 15.89 5.91 0.34
CA LYS A 233 16.08 7.36 0.45
C LYS A 233 16.69 7.95 -0.82
N ASN A 234 17.70 7.29 -1.37
CA ASN A 234 18.35 7.74 -2.60
C ASN A 234 17.38 7.67 -3.80
N ALA A 235 16.65 6.56 -3.96
CA ALA A 235 15.68 6.42 -5.04
C ALA A 235 14.50 7.40 -4.92
N SER A 236 14.03 7.66 -3.70
CA SER A 236 12.98 8.64 -3.44
C SER A 236 13.43 10.06 -3.81
N ARG A 237 14.65 10.42 -3.42
CA ARG A 237 15.29 11.69 -3.78
C ARG A 237 15.44 11.85 -5.28
N GLU A 238 15.93 10.83 -5.96
CA GLU A 238 16.03 10.82 -7.42
C GLU A 238 14.65 11.03 -8.06
N HIS A 239 13.62 10.31 -7.60
CA HIS A 239 12.25 10.45 -8.09
C HIS A 239 11.71 11.88 -7.91
N HIS A 240 11.97 12.51 -6.76
CA HIS A 240 11.55 13.89 -6.47
C HIS A 240 12.16 14.91 -7.43
N PHE A 241 13.40 14.69 -7.87
CA PHE A 241 14.11 15.56 -8.80
C PHE A 241 13.90 15.21 -10.27
N LEU A 242 13.19 14.13 -10.59
CA LEU A 242 12.77 13.88 -11.96
C LEU A 242 11.81 14.99 -12.38
N PRO A 243 12.01 15.65 -13.54
CA PRO A 243 11.02 16.58 -14.06
C PRO A 243 9.71 15.82 -14.18
N ALA A 244 8.63 16.40 -13.67
CA ALA A 244 7.29 15.85 -13.85
C ALA A 244 7.13 15.55 -15.35
N THR A 245 7.20 14.28 -15.72
CA THR A 245 6.92 13.91 -17.10
C THR A 245 5.44 14.23 -17.25
N ALA A 246 5.17 15.33 -17.95
CA ALA A 246 3.81 15.78 -18.20
C ALA A 246 3.04 14.54 -18.68
N PRO A 247 1.87 14.24 -18.08
CA PRO A 247 1.04 13.17 -18.63
C PRO A 247 0.90 13.47 -20.11
N LYS A 248 1.29 12.53 -20.97
CA LYS A 248 0.90 12.58 -22.38
C LYS A 248 -0.62 12.43 -22.36
N VAL A 249 -1.31 13.57 -22.27
CA VAL A 249 -2.71 13.69 -22.64
C VAL A 249 -2.74 13.28 -24.10
N GLN A 250 -3.09 12.02 -24.35
CA GLN A 250 -3.64 11.66 -25.63
C GLN A 250 -4.96 12.44 -25.73
N PRO A 251 -5.13 13.30 -26.74
CA PRO A 251 -6.48 13.74 -27.05
C PRO A 251 -7.23 12.47 -27.46
N ASP A 252 -8.33 12.18 -26.79
CA ASP A 252 -9.60 11.80 -27.43
C ASP A 252 -10.62 11.37 -26.38
N GLY A 253 -11.45 12.34 -26.00
CA GLY A 253 -12.91 12.22 -25.97
C GLY A 253 -13.55 11.15 -25.10
N ALA A 254 -13.81 11.49 -23.83
CA ALA A 254 -15.13 11.36 -23.21
C ALA A 254 -15.11 11.94 -21.78
N SER A 255 -15.11 13.27 -21.66
CA SER A 255 -15.54 13.93 -20.42
C SER A 255 -17.03 14.22 -20.55
N LEU A 256 -17.85 13.37 -19.93
CA LEU A 256 -19.25 13.67 -19.65
C LEU A 256 -19.32 14.54 -18.41
N LEU A 257 -19.11 15.85 -18.58
CA LEU A 257 -19.48 16.86 -17.58
C LEU A 257 -20.00 18.12 -18.30
N ASN A 258 -21.21 18.03 -18.85
CA ASN A 258 -22.08 19.19 -19.01
C ASN A 258 -23.08 19.14 -17.85
N VAL A 259 -22.73 19.76 -16.73
CA VAL A 259 -23.72 20.15 -15.71
C VAL A 259 -23.60 21.65 -15.52
N ALA A 260 -24.17 22.38 -16.48
CA ALA A 260 -24.67 23.72 -16.28
C ALA A 260 -25.84 23.91 -17.24
N SER A 261 -26.96 24.44 -16.74
CA SER A 261 -28.21 24.73 -17.45
C SER A 261 -29.11 23.53 -17.76
N MET A 262 -29.94 23.11 -16.79
CA MET A 262 -31.34 22.79 -17.08
C MET A 262 -32.28 23.40 -16.04
N SER A 263 -33.15 24.24 -16.58
CA SER A 263 -34.30 24.91 -15.99
C SER A 263 -35.30 23.92 -15.38
N HIS A 264 -36.01 24.38 -14.35
CA HIS A 264 -37.20 23.76 -13.76
C HIS A 264 -38.14 23.16 -14.81
N ARG A 265 -38.36 21.84 -14.72
CA ARG A 265 -39.58 21.15 -15.16
C ARG A 265 -39.69 19.80 -14.44
N GLU A 266 -40.93 19.47 -14.09
CA GLU A 266 -41.37 18.47 -13.11
C GLU A 266 -40.95 17.03 -13.40
N LEU A 267 -40.67 16.25 -12.35
CA LEU A 267 -40.61 14.78 -12.38
C LEU A 267 -41.65 14.18 -11.41
N PRO A 268 -42.45 13.19 -11.83
CA PRO A 268 -43.49 12.58 -11.01
C PRO A 268 -42.99 11.51 -10.03
N SER A 269 -43.86 11.17 -9.09
CA SER A 269 -43.68 10.44 -7.82
C SER A 269 -43.04 9.04 -7.90
N GLN A 270 -41.92 8.86 -7.19
CA GLN A 270 -41.50 7.57 -6.59
C GLN A 270 -41.10 7.68 -5.11
N ARG A 271 -41.24 8.85 -4.49
CA ARG A 271 -40.73 9.17 -3.15
C ARG A 271 -41.60 8.68 -1.98
N SER A 272 -42.70 7.97 -2.25
CA SER A 272 -43.64 7.53 -1.21
C SER A 272 -43.46 6.07 -0.75
N LEU A 273 -42.70 5.24 -1.47
CA LEU A 273 -42.49 3.84 -1.08
C LEU A 273 -41.24 3.61 -0.21
N GLU A 274 -40.15 4.36 -0.37
CA GLU A 274 -38.92 4.15 0.42
C GLU A 274 -39.04 4.63 1.86
N LEU A 275 -39.87 5.65 2.13
CA LEU A 275 -40.04 6.20 3.48
C LEU A 275 -40.75 5.23 4.45
N HIS A 276 -41.56 4.30 3.94
CA HIS A 276 -42.22 3.29 4.78
C HIS A 276 -41.30 2.14 5.17
N GLN A 277 -40.27 1.86 4.37
CA GLN A 277 -39.37 0.74 4.62
C GLN A 277 -38.28 1.10 5.64
N VAL A 278 -37.82 2.35 5.66
CA VAL A 278 -36.84 2.86 6.64
C VAL A 278 -37.44 2.96 8.06
N MET A 279 -38.74 3.24 8.20
CA MET A 279 -39.41 3.34 9.51
C MET A 279 -39.83 1.98 10.11
N GLN A 280 -39.58 0.88 9.41
CA GLN A 280 -39.82 -0.47 9.90
C GLN A 280 -38.56 -1.13 10.47
N ASP A 281 -37.38 -0.85 9.90
CA ASP A 281 -36.09 -1.36 10.41
C ASP A 281 -35.62 -0.66 11.71
N GLU A 282 -36.02 0.59 11.97
CA GLU A 282 -35.66 1.28 13.23
C GLU A 282 -36.42 0.76 14.47
N ARG A 283 -37.41 -0.14 14.31
CA ARG A 283 -38.15 -0.71 15.44
C ARG A 283 -37.55 -1.99 16.03
N ASP A 284 -36.62 -2.63 15.34
CA ASP A 284 -36.10 -3.96 15.73
C ASP A 284 -34.66 -3.94 16.31
N SER A 285 -34.05 -2.78 16.53
CA SER A 285 -32.68 -2.68 17.06
C SER A 285 -32.57 -1.80 18.30
N ALA A 286 -33.35 -2.13 19.33
CA ALA A 286 -33.26 -1.52 20.65
C ALA A 286 -32.62 -2.49 21.66
N ASN A 287 -31.28 -2.53 21.74
CA ASN A 287 -30.57 -2.90 22.97
C ASN A 287 -29.07 -2.48 22.93
N PRO A 288 -28.67 -1.33 23.52
CA PRO A 288 -27.28 -0.90 23.50
C PRO A 288 -26.68 -0.88 24.91
N ILE A 289 -26.16 -2.01 25.41
CA ILE A 289 -25.20 -2.01 26.53
C ILE A 289 -24.23 -3.18 26.35
N LEU A 290 -23.05 -2.90 25.77
CA LEU A 290 -21.74 -3.56 25.91
C LEU A 290 -20.93 -3.39 24.61
N ALA A 291 -20.48 -2.17 24.37
CA ALA A 291 -19.32 -1.91 23.53
C ALA A 291 -18.61 -0.71 24.17
N PHE A 292 -17.28 -0.77 24.23
CA PHE A 292 -16.37 0.20 24.87
C PHE A 292 -16.10 -0.02 26.37
N GLN A 293 -15.30 -1.05 26.65
CA GLN A 293 -14.23 -1.02 27.65
C GLN A 293 -12.95 -1.57 27.00
#